data_AF-A0A845LXY2-F1
#
_entry.id   AF-A0A845LXY2-F1
#
_cell.length_a   1.000
_cell.length_b   1.000
_cell.length_c   1.000
_cell.angle_alpha   90.00
_cell.angle_beta   90.00
_cell.angle_gamma   90.00
#
_symmetry.space_group_name_H-M   'P 1'
#
loop_
_entity.id
_entity.type
_entity.pdbx_description
1 polymer ?
#
loop_
_entity_poly.entity_id
_entity_poly.type
_entity_poly.pdbx_seq_one_letter_code
_entity_poly.pdbx_strand_id
1 'polypeptide(L)' 'MTHGWRLLLIPIWALCVAGAVVIAGLAVGYMTWITFAVAAVVGAVIGVPAGIWNTRKIKREDPTWDHRREVPA' A
#
# COMPACT_ATOMS: atom_id res chain seq x y z
N MET A 1 -14.27 12.40 8.35
CA MET A 1 -13.72 11.24 7.59
C MET A 1 -12.18 11.30 7.50
N THR A 2 -11.48 11.63 8.60
CA THR A 2 -10.07 12.06 8.60
C THR A 2 -9.01 10.95 8.45
N HIS A 3 -9.42 9.67 8.41
CA HIS A 3 -8.51 8.52 8.39
C HIS A 3 -8.64 7.61 7.14
N GLY A 4 -9.64 7.86 6.28
CA GLY A 4 -9.99 6.95 5.18
C GLY A 4 -8.86 6.73 4.17
N TRP A 5 -8.06 7.77 3.88
CA TRP A 5 -7.05 7.68 2.83
C TRP A 5 -5.88 6.77 3.18
N ARG A 6 -5.49 6.72 4.46
CA ARG A 6 -4.45 5.77 4.94
C ARG A 6 -4.97 4.33 4.85
N LEU A 7 -6.23 4.12 5.20
CA LEU A 7 -6.88 2.81 5.17
C LEU A 7 -7.11 2.29 3.75
N LEU A 8 -7.09 3.15 2.72
CA LEU A 8 -7.18 2.75 1.32
C LEU A 8 -5.80 2.55 0.69
N LEU A 9 -4.88 3.49 0.87
CA LEU A 9 -3.59 3.47 0.17
C LEU A 9 -2.66 2.35 0.64
N ILE A 10 -2.68 2.02 1.94
CA ILE A 10 -1.84 0.97 2.50
C ILE A 10 -2.20 -0.42 1.95
N PRO A 11 -3.46 -0.89 2.04
CA PRO A 11 -3.82 -2.20 1.49
C PRO A 11 -3.73 -2.24 -0.04
N ILE A 12 -4.01 -1.14 -0.76
CA ILE A 12 -3.80 -1.07 -2.21
C ILE A 12 -2.34 -1.33 -2.56
N TRP A 13 -1.40 -0.66 -1.88
CA TRP A 13 0.03 -0.88 -2.12
C TRP A 13 0.44 -2.33 -1.81
N ALA A 14 -0.02 -2.88 -0.68
CA ALA A 14 0.27 -4.25 -0.30
C ALA A 14 -0.25 -5.27 -1.32
N LEU A 15 -1.49 -5.09 -1.81
CA LEU A 15 -2.11 -5.98 -2.80
C LEU A 15 -1.45 -5.85 -4.18
N CYS A 16 -1.08 -4.65 -4.61
CA CYS A 16 -0.36 -4.47 -5.89
C CYS A 16 1.02 -5.15 -5.86
N VAL A 17 1.77 -5.00 -4.77
CA VAL A 17 3.09 -5.65 -4.65
C VAL A 17 2.93 -7.16 -4.53
N ALA A 18 2.00 -7.65 -3.70
CA ALA A 18 1.71 -9.07 -3.61
C ALA A 18 1.32 -9.65 -4.97
N GLY A 19 0.42 -8.99 -5.70
CA GLY A 19 -0.03 -9.38 -7.03
C GLY A 19 1.12 -9.46 -8.03
N ALA A 20 2.03 -8.48 -8.03
CA ALA A 20 3.21 -8.51 -8.90
C ALA A 20 4.12 -9.72 -8.61
N VAL A 21 4.32 -10.05 -7.33
CA VAL A 21 5.13 -11.21 -6.92
C VAL A 21 4.44 -12.53 -7.28
N VAL A 22 3.11 -12.63 -7.09
CA VAL A 22 2.34 -13.81 -7.54
C VAL A 22 2.47 -13.99 -9.05
N ILE A 23 2.23 -12.93 -9.83
CA ILE A 23 2.30 -12.99 -11.30
C ILE A 23 3.69 -13.42 -11.75
N ALA A 24 4.74 -12.83 -11.18
CA ALA A 24 6.12 -13.20 -11.49
C ALA A 24 6.42 -14.67 -11.14
N GLY A 25 6.01 -15.14 -9.96
CA GLY A 25 6.21 -16.51 -9.53
C GLY A 25 5.49 -17.52 -10.42
N LEU A 26 4.22 -17.25 -10.76
CA LEU A 26 3.44 -18.09 -11.66
C LEU A 26 3.97 -18.07 -13.09
N ALA A 27 4.44 -16.92 -13.59
CA ALA A 27 5.02 -16.79 -14.92
C ALA A 27 6.30 -17.61 -15.10
N VAL A 28 7.08 -17.81 -14.03
CA VAL A 28 8.28 -18.67 -14.03
C VAL A 28 7.92 -20.16 -13.82
N GLY A 29 6.64 -20.48 -13.61
CA GLY A 29 6.14 -21.85 -13.47
C GLY A 29 6.03 -22.34 -12.02
N TYR A 30 6.24 -21.48 -11.02
CA TYR A 30 6.08 -21.85 -9.61
C TYR A 30 4.61 -21.90 -9.19
N MET A 31 3.91 -22.97 -9.59
CA MET A 31 2.50 -23.23 -9.27
C MET A 31 2.33 -23.93 -7.92
N THR A 32 2.88 -23.35 -6.86
CA THR A 32 2.80 -23.92 -5.50
C THR A 32 2.10 -22.95 -4.56
N TRP A 33 1.51 -23.48 -3.48
CA TRP A 33 0.93 -22.64 -2.42
C TRP A 33 1.98 -21.75 -1.75
N ILE A 34 3.25 -22.18 -1.73
CA ILE A 34 4.38 -21.43 -1.18
C ILE A 34 4.57 -20.10 -1.92
N THR A 35 4.36 -20.07 -3.24
CA THR A 35 4.46 -18.86 -4.06
C THR A 35 3.52 -17.76 -3.56
N PHE A 36 2.30 -18.13 -3.14
CA PHE A 36 1.32 -17.21 -2.58
C PHE A 36 1.70 -16.76 -1.17
N ALA A 37 2.23 -17.66 -0.34
CA ALA A 37 2.71 -17.31 0.99
C ALA A 37 3.88 -16.30 0.93
N VAL A 38 4.85 -16.53 0.05
CA VAL A 38 5.96 -15.61 -0.19
C VAL A 38 5.45 -14.28 -0.72
N ALA A 39 4.53 -14.29 -1.69
CA ALA A 39 3.96 -13.06 -2.22
C ALA A 39 3.20 -12.23 -1.16
N ALA A 40 2.46 -12.89 -0.25
CA ALA A 40 1.78 -12.22 0.86
C ALA A 40 2.78 -11.57 1.82
N VAL A 41 3.86 -12.28 2.18
CA VAL A 41 4.93 -11.74 3.04
C VAL A 41 5.62 -10.57 2.36
N VAL A 42 6.01 -10.69 1.09
CA VAL A 42 6.69 -9.63 0.34
C VAL A 42 5.76 -8.41 0.16
N GLY A 43 4.48 -8.64 -0.16
CA GLY A 43 3.47 -7.60 -0.26
C GLY A 43 3.26 -6.84 1.04
N ALA A 44 3.25 -7.53 2.19
CA ALA A 44 3.16 -6.89 3.49
C ALA A 44 4.44 -6.12 3.85
N VAL A 45 5.61 -6.74 3.69
CA VAL A 45 6.90 -6.16 4.09
C VAL A 45 7.26 -4.94 3.25
N ILE A 46 6.95 -4.94 1.95
CA ILE A 46 7.29 -3.83 1.04
C ILE A 46 6.09 -2.88 0.86
N GLY A 47 4.89 -3.42 0.66
CA GLY A 47 3.71 -2.61 0.35
C GLY A 47 3.22 -1.77 1.53
N VAL A 48 3.31 -2.26 2.77
CA VAL A 48 2.92 -1.46 3.96
C VAL A 48 3.81 -0.21 4.12
N PRO A 49 5.15 -0.30 4.16
CA PRO A 49 5.98 0.90 4.27
C PRO A 49 5.85 1.81 3.04
N ALA A 50 5.71 1.25 1.83
CA ALA A 50 5.50 2.04 0.63
C ALA A 50 4.17 2.82 0.68
N GLY A 51 3.08 2.20 1.13
CA GLY A 51 1.77 2.86 1.28
C GLY A 51 1.78 3.97 2.35
N ILE A 52 2.49 3.77 3.46
CA ILE A 52 2.69 4.81 4.49
C ILE A 52 3.49 5.97 3.93
N TRP A 53 4.60 5.69 3.25
CA TRP A 53 5.44 6.72 2.65
C TRP A 53 4.69 7.52 1.58
N ASN A 54 3.94 6.85 0.71
CA ASN A 54 3.13 7.49 -0.31
C ASN A 54 2.06 8.40 0.29
N THR A 55 1.41 7.96 1.38
CA THR A 55 0.42 8.82 2.08
C THR A 55 1.07 10.08 2.67
N ARG A 56 2.28 9.97 3.21
CA ARG A 56 3.03 11.13 3.72
C ARG A 56 3.46 12.05 2.58
N LYS A 57 3.88 11.48 1.46
CA LYS A 57 4.29 12.23 0.27
C LYS A 57 3.12 13.04 -0.30
N ILE A 58 1.97 12.40 -0.51
CA ILE A 58 0.75 13.06 -0.99
C ILE A 58 0.36 14.22 -0.08
N LYS A 59 0.36 14.02 1.24
CA LYS A 59 0.06 15.10 2.19
C LYS A 59 1.05 16.26 2.15
N ARG A 60 2.32 16.01 1.83
CA ARG A 60 3.36 17.05 1.75
C ARG A 60 3.28 17.84 0.45
N GLU A 61 2.80 17.21 -0.62
CA GLU A 61 2.75 17.79 -1.96
C GLU A 61 1.39 18.42 -2.30
N ASP A 62 0.36 18.23 -1.49
CA ASP A 62 -0.97 18.83 -1.68
C ASP A 62 -0.97 20.33 -1.30
N PRO A 63 -1.01 21.26 -2.28
CA PRO A 63 -0.97 22.70 -2.02
C PRO A 63 -2.28 23.23 -1.44
N THR A 64 -3.35 22.43 -1.54
CA THR A 64 -4.72 22.79 -1.11
C THR A 64 -5.05 22.20 0.26
N TRP A 65 -4.08 21.55 0.90
CA TRP A 65 -4.25 20.93 2.21
C TRP A 65 -4.45 22.00 3.30
N ASP A 66 -5.71 22.30 3.60
CA ASP A 66 -6.10 23.29 4.59
C ASP A 66 -5.86 22.78 6.03
N HIS A 67 -4.75 23.24 6.62
CA HIS A 67 -4.36 22.99 8.01
C HIS A 67 -5.36 23.52 9.06
N ARG A 68 -6.39 24.29 8.67
CA ARG A 68 -7.38 24.85 9.61
C ARG A 68 -8.60 23.95 9.85
N ARG A 69 -8.77 22.85 9.12
CA ARG A 69 -9.89 21.89 9.36
C ARG A 69 -9.74 21.05 10.63
N GLU A 70 -8.65 21.22 11.37
CA GLU A 70 -8.30 20.45 12.57
C GLU A 70 -8.75 21.12 13.87
N VAL A 71 -9.21 22.38 13.81
CA VAL A 71 -9.67 23.13 14.99
C VAL A 71 -11.20 23.00 15.07
N PRO A 72 -11.76 22.23 16.03
CA PRO A 72 -13.20 22.25 16.27
C PRO A 72 -13.60 23.66 16.73
N ALA A 73 -14.64 24.20 16.11
CA ALA A 73 -15.23 25.51 16.44
C ALA A 73 -15.89 25.51 17.83
#